data_AF-A0A6A8ALW5-F1
#
_entry.id   AF-A0A6A8ALW5-F1
#
_cell.length_a   1.000
_cell.length_b   1.000
_cell.length_c   1.000
_cell.angle_alpha   90.00
_cell.angle_beta   90.00
_cell.angle_gamma   90.00
#
_symmetry.space_group_name_H-M   'P 1'
#
loop_
_entity.id
_entity.type
_entity.pdbx_description
1 polymer ?
#
loop_
_entity_poly.entity_id
_entity_poly.type
_entity_poly.pdbx_seq_one_letter_code
_entity_poly.pdbx_strand_id
1 'polypeptide(L)' 'MKRVFCISDEDVQSIALWKIGRKLTDDEMYSVQKGVQFGLECWEEVVIYAIREITEEN' A
#
# COMPACT_ATOMS: atom_id res chain seq x y z
N MET A 1 -12.08 -7.94 -12.00
CA MET A 1 -10.64 -8.07 -11.69
C MET A 1 -10.48 -8.12 -10.18
N LYS A 2 -9.80 -9.12 -9.61
CA LYS A 2 -9.51 -9.16 -8.16
C LYS A 2 -8.17 -8.46 -7.91
N ARG A 3 -8.08 -7.64 -6.87
CA ARG A 3 -6.84 -6.94 -6.46
C ARG A 3 -6.18 -7.74 -5.34
N VAL A 4 -4.88 -8.02 -5.47
CA VAL A 4 -4.09 -8.70 -4.42
C VAL A 4 -3.78 -7.74 -3.26
N PHE A 5 -3.55 -6.47 -3.59
CA PHE A 5 -3.33 -5.40 -2.62
C PHE A 5 -4.11 -4.15 -3.07
N CYS A 6 -4.83 -3.54 -2.14
CA CYS A 6 -5.53 -2.27 -2.37
C CYS A 6 -5.51 -1.49 -1.07
N ILE A 7 -4.95 -0.29 -1.09
CA ILE A 7 -5.06 0.66 0.01
C ILE A 7 -6.24 1.56 -0.34
N SER A 8 -7.28 1.59 0.50
CA SER A 8 -8.40 2.50 0.33
C SER A 8 -8.09 3.87 0.94
N ASP A 9 -8.71 4.93 0.43
CA ASP A 9 -8.60 6.25 1.05
C ASP A 9 -9.11 6.24 2.50
N GLU A 10 -10.09 5.39 2.81
CA GLU A 10 -10.64 5.19 4.16
C GLU A 10 -9.61 4.62 5.12
N ASP A 11 -8.80 3.65 4.67
CA ASP A 11 -7.70 3.08 5.46
C ASP A 11 -6.63 4.14 5.71
N VAL A 12 -6.25 4.92 4.67
CA VAL A 12 -5.26 5.99 4.82
C VAL A 12 -5.75 7.05 5.79
N GLN A 13 -7.00 7.48 5.69
CA GLN A 13 -7.59 8.45 6.61
C GLN A 13 -7.69 7.91 8.04
N SER A 14 -7.98 6.62 8.21
CA SER A 14 -8.03 5.97 9.52
C SER A 14 -6.64 5.90 10.16
N ILE A 15 -5.61 5.57 9.37
CA ILE A 15 -4.20 5.59 9.80
C ILE A 15 -3.78 7.02 10.17
N ALA A 16 -4.15 8.02 9.38
CA ALA A 16 -3.84 9.42 9.66
C ALA A 16 -4.51 9.88 10.97
N LEU A 17 -5.78 9.57 11.18
CA LEU A 17 -6.46 9.85 12.44
C LEU A 17 -5.76 9.20 13.64
N TRP A 18 -5.34 7.95 13.51
CA TRP A 18 -4.62 7.25 14.58
C TRP A 18 -3.21 7.79 14.83
N LYS A 19 -2.46 8.13 13.77
CA LYS A 19 -1.05 8.54 13.87
C LYS A 19 -0.84 10.01 14.17
N ILE A 20 -1.63 10.89 13.56
CA ILE A 20 -1.45 12.35 13.64
C ILE A 20 -2.67 13.08 14.21
N GLY A 21 -3.72 12.34 14.61
CA GLY A 21 -4.88 12.90 15.29
C GLY A 21 -5.87 13.65 14.40
N ARG A 22 -5.69 13.64 13.08
CA ARG A 22 -6.60 14.29 12.11
C ARG A 22 -6.62 13.56 10.77
N LYS A 23 -7.65 13.88 9.97
CA LYS A 23 -7.71 13.48 8.56
C LYS A 23 -6.72 14.31 7.72
N LEU A 24 -6.27 13.70 6.63
CA LEU A 24 -5.48 14.35 5.59
C LEU A 24 -6.38 15.23 4.72
N THR A 25 -5.83 16.35 4.26
CA THR A 25 -6.42 17.13 3.16
C THR A 25 -6.24 16.39 1.82
N ASP A 26 -6.91 16.87 0.77
CA ASP A 26 -6.77 16.29 -0.57
C ASP A 26 -5.32 16.35 -1.09
N ASP A 27 -4.61 17.46 -0.86
CA ASP A 27 -3.21 17.64 -1.26
C ASP A 27 -2.26 16.69 -0.50
N GLU A 28 -2.51 16.50 0.81
CA GLU A 28 -1.76 15.56 1.64
C GLU A 28 -2.04 14.12 1.20
N MET A 29 -3.30 13.79 0.90
CA MET A 29 -3.69 12.48 0.39
C MET A 29 -3.02 12.20 -0.97
N TYR A 30 -3.00 13.17 -1.87
CA TYR A 30 -2.29 13.07 -3.15
C TYR A 30 -0.79 12.80 -2.94
N SER A 31 -0.16 13.51 -2.00
CA SER A 31 1.25 13.30 -1.65
C SER A 31 1.51 11.91 -1.07
N VAL A 32 0.61 11.41 -0.20
CA VAL A 32 0.68 10.05 0.35
C VAL A 32 0.55 9.01 -0.77
N GLN A 33 -0.39 9.18 -1.70
CA GLN A 33 -0.55 8.28 -2.84
C GLN A 33 0.73 8.21 -3.69
N LYS A 34 1.40 9.34 -3.93
CA LYS A 34 2.69 9.38 -4.63
C LYS A 34 3.80 8.68 -3.84
N GLY A 35 3.88 8.92 -2.54
CA GLY A 35 4.85 8.26 -1.67
C GLY A 35 4.67 6.74 -1.62
N VAL A 36 3.42 6.27 -1.54
CA VAL A 36 3.07 4.84 -1.58
C VAL A 36 3.39 4.25 -2.95
N GLN A 37 3.08 4.93 -4.06
CA GLN A 37 3.43 4.47 -5.41
C GLN A 37 4.93 4.28 -5.57
N PHE A 38 5.73 5.25 -5.10
CA PHE A 38 7.19 5.14 -5.14
C PHE A 38 7.70 4.00 -4.26
N GLY A 39 7.20 3.87 -3.03
CA GLY A 39 7.57 2.77 -2.13
C GLY A 39 7.20 1.39 -2.69
N LEU A 40 6.16 1.33 -3.52
CA LEU A 40 5.75 0.11 -4.20
C LEU A 40 6.49 -0.14 -5.51
N GLU A 41 7.38 0.70 -6.04
CA GLU A 41 8.06 0.43 -7.32
C GLU A 41 8.80 -0.93 -7.36
N CYS A 42 9.19 -1.49 -6.20
CA CYS A 42 9.77 -2.84 -6.10
C CYS A 42 8.74 -3.96 -5.85
N TRP A 43 7.45 -3.74 -6.08
CA TRP A 43 6.38 -4.71 -5.77
C TRP A 43 6.51 -6.02 -6.55
N GLU A 44 7.09 -5.99 -7.74
CA GLU A 44 7.29 -7.17 -8.58
C GLU A 44 8.20 -8.20 -7.89
N GLU A 45 9.28 -7.77 -7.25
CA GLU A 45 10.19 -8.67 -6.54
C GLU A 45 9.51 -9.33 -5.33
N VAL A 46 8.68 -8.57 -4.61
CA VAL A 46 7.88 -9.10 -3.49
C VAL A 46 6.91 -10.17 -3.98
N VAL A 47 6.25 -9.95 -5.14
CA VAL A 47 5.35 -10.93 -5.75
C VAL A 47 6.12 -12.17 -6.21
N ILE A 48 7.28 -12.00 -6.86
CA ILE A 48 8.14 -13.11 -7.29
C ILE A 48 8.58 -13.94 -6.08
N TYR A 49 9.00 -13.29 -4.99
CA TYR A 49 9.42 -13.97 -3.77
C TYR A 49 8.28 -14.77 -3.15
N ALA A 50 7.09 -14.17 -2.98
CA ALA A 50 5.92 -14.86 -2.43
C ALA A 50 5.47 -16.04 -3.31
N ILE A 51 5.57 -15.92 -4.64
CA ILE A 51 5.31 -17.03 -5.56
C ILE A 51 6.34 -18.14 -5.35
N ARG A 52 7.63 -17.80 -5.26
CA ARG A 52 8.70 -18.79 -5.03
C ARG A 52 8.48 -19.56 -3.74
N GLU A 53 8.22 -18.86 -2.64
CA GLU A 53 7.97 -19.45 -1.32
C GLU A 53 6.88 -20.53 -1.38
N ILE A 54 5.75 -20.26 -2.04
CA ILE A 54 4.66 -21.25 -2.15
C ILE A 54 4.91 -22.36 -3.18
N THR A 55 5.86 -22.17 -4.12
CA THR A 55 6.18 -23.18 -5.16
C THR A 55 7.34 -24.08 -4.79
N GLU A 56 8.29 -23.60 -3.98
CA GLU A 56 9.49 -24.33 -3.53
C GLU A 56 9.22 -25.22 -2.30
N GLU A 57 8.05 -25.13 -1.67
CA GLU A 57 7.59 -26.05 -0.60
C GLU A 57 7.13 -27.45 -1.10
N ASN A 58 7.63 -27.95 -2.24
CA ASN A 58 7.41 -29.35 -2.69
C ASN A 58 8.67 -30.20 -2.61
#